data_AF-A0A6G4ANS9-F1
#
_entry.id   AF-A0A6G4ANS9-F1
#
_cell.length_a   1.000
_cell.length_b   1.000
_cell.length_c   1.000
_cell.angle_alpha   90.00
_cell.angle_beta   90.00
_cell.angle_gamma   90.00
#
_symmetry.space_group_name_H-M   'P 1'
#
loop_
_entity.id
_entity.type
_entity.pdbx_description
1 polymer ?
#
loop_
_entity_poly.entity_id
_entity_poly.type
_entity_poly.pdbx_seq_one_letter_code
_entity_poly.pdbx_strand_id
1 'polypeptide(L)'
;MDDEIEEVQRVSDALEAVDGIADLEERVRARNRVLALQAQRVKGWHAERRDLVLAMRAQDPPVTIRAIAARLEMSAGVVQDIIRGHTGSWKNRAKGAEPSNG
;
A
#
# COMPACT_ATOMS: atom_id res chain seq x y z
N MET A 1 16.61 -13.83 -4.96
CA MET A 1 17.92 -13.13 -4.99
C MET A 1 17.50 -11.75 -5.39
N ASP A 2 17.27 -10.96 -4.36
CA ASP A 2 16.48 -9.74 -4.44
C ASP A 2 17.43 -8.68 -4.97
N ASP A 3 17.29 -8.35 -6.26
CA ASP A 3 17.79 -7.09 -6.75
C ASP A 3 16.88 -6.03 -6.13
N GLU A 4 17.25 -5.59 -4.92
CA GLU A 4 16.58 -4.49 -4.26
C GLU A 4 16.58 -3.31 -5.21
N ILE A 5 15.39 -2.78 -5.49
CA ILE A 5 15.21 -1.63 -6.38
C ILE A 5 16.08 -0.50 -5.82
N GLU A 6 17.07 -0.01 -6.59
CA GLU A 6 18.05 0.98 -6.14
C GLU A 6 17.37 2.21 -5.53
N GLU A 7 16.23 2.62 -6.08
CA GLU A 7 15.40 3.69 -5.56
C GLU A 7 14.83 3.40 -4.15
N VAL A 8 14.45 2.15 -3.86
CA VAL A 8 13.96 1.73 -2.54
C VAL A 8 15.10 1.80 -1.53
N GLN A 9 16.29 1.31 -1.88
CA GLN A 9 17.47 1.44 -1.01
C GLN A 9 17.80 2.90 -0.73
N ARG A 10 17.83 3.76 -1.76
CA ARG A 10 18.08 5.20 -1.59
C ARG A 10 17.05 5.88 -0.68
N VAL A 11 15.77 5.47 -0.76
CA VAL A 11 14.73 5.97 0.16
C VAL A 11 14.97 5.44 1.58
N SER A 12 15.34 4.17 1.74
CA SER A 12 15.66 3.58 3.04
C SER A 12 16.82 4.32 3.71
N ASP A 13 17.93 4.51 3.01
CA ASP A 13 19.11 5.24 3.50
C ASP A 13 18.74 6.67 3.94
N ALA A 14 17.90 7.35 3.16
CA ALA A 14 17.43 8.69 3.49
C ALA A 14 16.55 8.71 4.76
N LEU A 15 15.74 7.67 5.00
CA LEU A 15 14.96 7.54 6.23
C LEU A 15 15.85 7.28 7.44
N GLU A 16 16.86 6.42 7.29
CA GLU A 16 17.86 6.16 8.34
C GLU A 16 18.63 7.44 8.70
N ALA A 17 19.00 8.25 7.71
CA ALA A 17 19.64 9.55 7.95
C ALA A 17 18.75 10.52 8.76
N VAL A 18 17.44 10.52 8.50
CA VAL A 18 16.47 11.30 9.29
C VAL A 18 16.40 10.78 10.73
N ASP A 19 16.44 9.47 10.93
CA ASP A 19 16.41 8.86 12.26
C ASP A 19 17.70 9.10 13.06
N GLY A 20 18.83 9.26 12.37
CA GLY A 20 20.14 9.58 12.95
C GLY A 20 20.32 11.03 13.42
N ILE A 21 19.38 11.94 13.15
CA ILE A 21 19.44 13.33 13.62
C ILE A 21 19.53 13.35 15.15
N ALA A 22 20.59 13.93 15.71
CA ALA A 22 20.87 13.88 17.15
C ALA A 22 19.88 14.70 17.98
N ASP A 23 19.55 15.92 17.53
CA ASP A 23 18.60 16.79 18.21
C ASP A 23 17.17 16.25 18.08
N LEU A 24 16.48 16.13 19.21
CA LEU A 24 15.16 15.51 19.26
C LEU A 24 14.11 16.35 18.53
N GLU A 25 14.15 17.67 18.70
CA GLU A 25 13.15 18.57 18.09
C GLU A 25 13.32 18.60 16.56
N GLU A 26 14.56 18.71 16.10
CA GLU A 26 14.92 18.66 14.69
C GLU A 26 14.52 17.33 14.06
N ARG A 27 14.81 16.20 14.71
CA ARG A 27 14.41 14.86 14.24
C ARG A 27 12.89 14.73 14.11
N VAL A 28 12.12 15.17 15.11
CA VAL A 28 10.65 15.14 15.04
C VAL A 28 10.13 16.03 13.91
N ARG A 29 10.69 17.22 13.73
CA ARG A 29 10.33 18.14 12.65
C ARG A 29 10.62 17.53 11.26
N ALA A 30 11.77 16.88 11.11
CA ALA A 30 12.14 16.18 9.88
C ALA A 30 11.18 15.01 9.57
N ARG A 31 10.91 14.15 10.55
CA ARG A 31 9.93 13.05 10.42
C ARG A 31 8.55 13.54 10.03
N ASN A 32 8.05 14.63 10.63
CA ASN A 32 6.78 15.23 10.26
C ASN A 32 6.73 15.69 8.79
N ARG A 33 7.83 16.24 8.27
CA ARG A 33 7.94 16.62 6.85
C ARG A 33 7.94 15.39 5.93
N VAL A 34 8.64 14.32 6.31
CA VAL A 34 8.63 13.04 5.58
C VAL A 34 7.21 12.48 5.51
N LEU A 35 6.49 12.43 6.63
CA LEU A 35 5.10 11.96 6.66
C LEU A 35 4.18 12.79 5.75
N ALA A 36 4.34 14.11 5.72
CA ALA A 36 3.59 14.98 4.83
C ALA A 36 3.90 14.69 3.34
N LEU A 37 5.17 14.49 3.00
CA LEU A 37 5.60 14.12 1.64
C LEU A 37 5.06 12.75 1.22
N GLN A 38 5.07 11.78 2.14
CA GLN A 38 4.52 10.45 1.93
C GLN A 38 3.01 10.53 1.67
N ALA A 39 2.27 11.27 2.49
CA ALA A 39 0.81 11.42 2.37
C ALA A 39 0.39 11.97 1.00
N GLN A 40 1.17 12.89 0.42
CA GLN A 40 0.94 13.44 -0.92
C GLN A 40 1.09 12.38 -2.03
N ARG A 41 1.99 11.40 -1.86
CA ARG A 41 2.35 10.41 -2.89
C ARG A 41 1.54 9.12 -2.79
N VAL A 42 1.29 8.64 -1.57
CA VAL A 42 0.66 7.34 -1.30
C VAL A 42 -0.71 7.20 -1.98
N LYS A 43 -1.47 8.29 -2.12
CA LYS A 43 -2.74 8.28 -2.87
C LYS A 43 -2.55 7.83 -4.32
N GLY A 44 -1.54 8.38 -5.01
CA GLY A 44 -1.22 8.02 -6.39
C GLY A 44 -0.74 6.58 -6.49
N TRP A 45 0.18 6.18 -5.61
CA TRP A 45 0.70 4.80 -5.57
C TRP A 45 -0.40 3.77 -5.33
N HIS A 46 -1.38 4.07 -4.47
CA HIS A 46 -2.53 3.18 -4.25
C HIS A 46 -3.45 3.08 -5.47
N ALA A 47 -3.64 4.16 -6.21
CA ALA A 47 -4.42 4.14 -7.44
C ALA A 47 -3.72 3.30 -8.52
N GLU A 48 -2.44 3.55 -8.77
CA GLU A 48 -1.65 2.79 -9.74
C GLU A 48 -1.59 1.29 -9.40
N ARG A 49 -1.36 0.95 -8.13
CA ARG A 49 -1.42 -0.43 -7.64
C ARG A 49 -2.79 -1.07 -7.91
N ARG A 50 -3.87 -0.34 -7.65
CA ARG A 50 -5.24 -0.84 -7.90
C ARG A 50 -5.45 -1.11 -9.38
N ASP A 51 -5.06 -0.18 -10.24
CA ASP A 51 -5.26 -0.28 -11.68
C ASP A 51 -4.49 -1.48 -12.25
N LEU A 52 -3.25 -1.69 -11.83
CA LEU A 52 -2.45 -2.85 -12.26
C LEU A 52 -3.08 -4.18 -11.81
N VAL A 53 -3.51 -4.29 -10.55
CA VAL A 53 -4.17 -5.51 -10.05
C VAL A 53 -5.43 -5.83 -10.84
N LEU A 54 -6.26 -4.81 -11.13
CA LEU A 54 -7.48 -4.98 -11.92
C LEU A 54 -7.16 -5.37 -13.37
N ALA A 55 -6.16 -4.74 -13.99
CA ALA A 55 -5.71 -5.07 -15.33
C ALA A 55 -5.19 -6.52 -15.42
N MET A 56 -4.38 -6.98 -14.46
CA MET A 56 -3.92 -8.37 -14.38
C MET A 56 -5.09 -9.35 -14.22
N ARG A 57 -6.11 -8.98 -13.44
CA ARG A 57 -7.28 -9.82 -13.24
C ARG A 57 -8.20 -9.87 -14.47
N ALA A 58 -8.17 -8.85 -15.33
CA ALA A 58 -8.94 -8.77 -16.56
C ALA A 58 -8.29 -9.47 -17.77
N GLN A 59 -7.06 -10.01 -17.63
CA GLN A 59 -6.41 -10.80 -18.68
C GLN A 59 -7.20 -12.08 -19.00
N ASP A 60 -6.93 -12.68 -20.17
CA ASP A 60 -7.48 -13.97 -20.58
C ASP A 60 -6.35 -14.98 -20.88
N PRO A 61 -6.16 -16.04 -20.07
CA PRO A 61 -6.92 -16.35 -18.86
C PRO A 61 -6.60 -15.38 -17.69
N PRO A 62 -7.55 -15.14 -16.76
CA PRO A 62 -7.34 -14.25 -15.62
C PRO A 62 -6.18 -14.67 -14.73
N VAL A 63 -5.27 -13.73 -14.41
CA VAL A 63 -4.21 -14.00 -13.43
C VAL A 63 -4.85 -14.28 -12.06
N THR A 64 -4.36 -15.33 -11.38
CA THR A 64 -4.90 -15.74 -10.08
C THR A 64 -4.47 -14.77 -8.97
N ILE A 65 -5.28 -14.66 -7.92
CA ILE A 65 -4.99 -13.80 -6.76
C ILE A 65 -3.61 -14.12 -6.16
N ARG A 66 -3.27 -15.39 -6.01
CA ARG A 66 -1.98 -15.83 -5.46
C ARG A 66 -0.82 -15.46 -6.39
N ALA A 67 -0.99 -15.56 -7.70
CA ALA A 67 0.04 -15.16 -8.65
C ALA A 67 0.25 -13.64 -8.68
N ILE A 68 -0.83 -12.84 -8.60
CA ILE A 68 -0.71 -11.37 -8.46
C ILE A 68 0.02 -11.02 -7.17
N ALA A 69 -0.39 -11.62 -6.05
CA ALA A 69 0.21 -11.42 -4.73
C ALA A 69 1.72 -11.69 -4.74
N ALA A 70 2.14 -12.82 -5.32
CA ALA A 70 3.55 -13.19 -5.44
C ALA A 70 4.33 -12.25 -6.36
N ARG A 71 3.76 -11.86 -7.52
CA ARG A 71 4.43 -10.98 -8.50
C ARG A 71 4.63 -9.56 -8.00
N LEU A 72 3.73 -9.07 -7.15
CA LEU A 72 3.74 -7.70 -6.65
C LEU A 72 4.11 -7.61 -5.16
N GLU A 73 4.66 -8.70 -4.61
CA GLU A 73 5.17 -8.77 -3.24
C GLU A 73 4.18 -8.25 -2.18
N MET A 74 2.91 -8.64 -2.32
CA MET A 74 1.84 -8.22 -1.40
C MET A 74 1.02 -9.40 -0.91
N SER A 75 0.30 -9.22 0.19
CA SER A 75 -0.57 -10.28 0.71
C SER A 75 -1.75 -10.56 -0.23
N ALA A 76 -2.18 -11.82 -0.29
CA ALA A 76 -3.36 -12.21 -1.06
C ALA A 76 -4.63 -11.45 -0.60
N GLY A 77 -4.73 -11.12 0.69
CA GLY A 77 -5.83 -10.32 1.23
C GLY A 77 -5.92 -8.92 0.62
N VAL A 78 -4.79 -8.23 0.46
CA VAL A 78 -4.73 -6.90 -0.18
C VAL A 78 -5.22 -6.98 -1.63
N VAL A 79 -4.77 -7.98 -2.40
CA VAL A 79 -5.23 -8.20 -3.77
C VAL A 79 -6.74 -8.43 -3.80
N GLN A 80 -7.25 -9.27 -2.88
CA GLN A 80 -8.67 -9.59 -2.78
C GLN A 80 -9.52 -8.37 -2.45
N ASP A 81 -9.06 -7.51 -1.53
CA ASP A 81 -9.73 -6.26 -1.16
C ASP A 81 -9.76 -5.26 -2.32
N ILE A 82 -8.64 -5.13 -3.04
CA ILE A 82 -8.57 -4.28 -4.24
C ILE A 82 -9.61 -4.74 -5.28
N ILE A 83 -9.65 -6.04 -5.59
CA ILE A 83 -10.60 -6.61 -6.57
C ILE A 83 -12.05 -6.39 -6.13
N ARG A 84 -12.35 -6.48 -4.83
CA ARG A 84 -13.70 -6.21 -4.28
C ARG A 84 -14.09 -4.74 -4.26
N GLY A 85 -13.17 -3.82 -4.56
CA GLY A 85 -13.41 -2.39 -4.40
C GLY A 85 -13.36 -1.91 -2.95
N HIS A 86 -12.83 -2.73 -2.03
CA HIS A 86 -12.57 -2.30 -0.67
C HIS A 86 -11.30 -1.43 -0.65
N THR A 87 -11.46 -0.13 -0.92
CA THR A 87 -10.39 0.85 -0.78
C THR A 87 -10.70 1.74 0.41
N GLY A 88 -10.53 1.22 1.63
CA GLY A 88 -10.75 2.01 2.84
C GLY A 88 -10.63 1.23 4.12
N SER A 89 -9.92 1.83 5.09
CA SER A 89 -9.87 1.48 6.51
C SER A 89 -11.15 0.77 6.99
N TRP A 90 -10.98 -0.20 7.89
CA TRP A 90 -12.04 -0.90 8.65
C TRP A 90 -13.19 -0.01 9.16
N LYS A 91 -13.05 1.32 9.16
CA LYS A 91 -14.10 2.32 9.36
C LYS A 91 -15.28 2.26 8.38
N ASN A 92 -15.11 1.76 7.15
CA ASN A 92 -16.20 1.66 6.17
C ASN A 92 -16.88 0.28 6.12
N ARG A 93 -16.60 -0.62 7.07
CA ARG A 93 -17.42 -1.83 7.21
C ARG A 93 -18.79 -1.39 7.69
N ALA A 94 -19.77 -1.31 6.78
CA ALA A 94 -21.17 -1.25 7.15
C ALA A 94 -21.42 -2.40 8.15
N LYS A 95 -21.70 -2.05 9.41
CA LYS A 95 -22.17 -3.02 10.40
C LYS A 95 -23.41 -3.67 9.78
N GLY A 96 -23.37 -5.00 9.73
CA GLY A 96 -24.33 -5.82 8.99
C GLY A 96 -25.76 -5.35 9.20
N ALA A 97 -26.47 -5.20 8.09
CA ALA A 97 -27.92 -5.27 8.11
C ALA A 97 -28.29 -6.61 8.78
N GLU A 98 -29.00 -6.51 9.90
CA GLU A 98 -29.61 -7.66 10.56
C GLU A 98 -30.49 -8.42 9.55
N PRO A 99 -30.51 -9.76 9.57
CA PRO A 99 -31.44 -10.50 8.74
C PRO A 99 -32.86 -10.26 9.29
N SER A 100 -33.67 -9.52 8.53
CA SER A 100 -35.12 -9.55 8.67
C SER A 100 -35.58 -10.95 8.22
N ASN A 101 -35.79 -11.84 9.19
CA ASN A 101 -36.56 -13.05 8.96
C ASN A 101 -38.04 -12.68 8.90
N GLY A 102 -38.66 -12.93 7.75
CA GLY A 102 -40.09 -13.18 7.62
C GLY A 102 -40.35 -14.67 7.58
#